data_AF-A0A9W9ZCG9-F1
#
_entry.id   AF-A0A9W9ZCG9-F1
#
_cell.length_a   1.000
_cell.length_b   1.000
_cell.length_c   1.000
_cell.angle_alpha   90.00
_cell.angle_beta   90.00
_cell.angle_gamma   90.00
#
_symmetry.space_group_name_H-M   'P 1'
#
loop_
_entity.id
_entity.type
_entity.pdbx_description
1 polymer ?
#
loop_
_entity_poly.entity_id
_entity_poly.type
_entity_poly.pdbx_seq_one_letter_code
_entity_poly.pdbx_strand_id
1 'polypeptide(L)'
;MTVVFKHHEQEEIYRLHELSRRIHPKNIVQRYSNTAGSRKEDDIDINRESPENSVESINLLSKAIVNSHRDILYYSALQGDLLSDLRLVSMPEGFRLHLRKTLDISSSHAKFLIAFHELVMTYPRLLKCELPQRFFTKNLKIVKQVCQNESNVWCNLC
;
A
#
# COMPACT_ATOMS: atom_id res chain seq x y z
N MET A 1 33.50 30.96 -11.87
CA MET A 1 32.94 31.33 -10.55
C MET A 1 31.55 30.68 -10.41
N THR A 2 31.48 29.34 -10.48
CA THR A 2 30.21 28.64 -10.83
C THR A 2 30.02 27.34 -10.05
N VAL A 3 30.50 27.30 -8.80
CA VAL A 3 30.43 26.08 -7.95
C VAL A 3 29.60 26.32 -6.68
N VAL A 4 29.34 27.58 -6.31
CA VAL A 4 28.66 27.91 -5.04
C VAL A 4 27.13 27.81 -5.13
N PHE A 5 26.53 27.97 -6.31
CA PHE A 5 25.07 27.96 -6.46
C PHE A 5 24.42 26.57 -6.35
N LYS A 6 25.11 25.48 -6.71
CA LYS A 6 24.54 24.12 -6.65
C LYS A 6 24.39 23.58 -5.23
N HIS A 7 25.23 24.03 -4.31
CA HIS A 7 25.22 23.54 -2.93
C HIS A 7 24.03 24.12 -2.12
N HIS A 8 23.62 25.34 -2.47
CA HIS A 8 22.52 26.03 -1.79
C HIS A 8 21.15 25.45 -2.15
N GLU A 9 20.93 25.06 -3.41
CA GLU A 9 19.68 24.40 -3.85
C GLU A 9 19.52 23.01 -3.21
N GLN A 10 20.61 22.26 -3.06
CA GLN A 10 20.57 20.94 -2.40
C GLN A 10 20.26 21.03 -0.91
N GLU A 11 20.79 22.03 -0.20
CA GLU A 11 20.43 22.26 1.21
C GLU A 11 18.98 22.70 1.37
N GLU A 12 18.46 23.51 0.44
CA GLU A 12 17.07 23.98 0.49
C GLU A 12 16.07 22.84 0.20
N ILE A 13 16.40 21.95 -0.75
CA ILE A 13 15.65 20.71 -1.00
C ILE A 13 15.71 19.79 0.22
N TYR A 14 16.87 19.66 0.87
CA TYR A 14 17.00 18.85 2.09
C TYR A 14 16.16 19.41 3.24
N ARG A 15 16.14 20.74 3.43
CA ARG A 15 15.31 21.41 4.44
C ARG A 15 13.82 21.28 4.14
N LEU A 16 13.41 21.41 2.88
CA LEU A 16 12.02 21.18 2.46
C LEU A 16 11.60 19.71 2.66
N HIS A 17 12.52 18.76 2.43
CA HIS A 17 12.29 17.34 2.71
C HIS A 17 12.19 17.07 4.22
N GLU A 18 13.00 17.73 5.05
CA GLU A 18 12.90 17.65 6.51
C GLU A 18 11.62 18.27 7.05
N LEU A 19 11.17 19.39 6.47
CA LEU A 19 9.88 20.02 6.77
C LEU A 19 8.71 19.13 6.34
N SER A 20 8.78 18.49 5.17
CA SER A 20 7.79 17.50 4.70
C SER A 20 7.70 16.31 5.67
N ARG A 21 8.83 15.77 6.14
CA ARG A 21 8.86 14.72 7.19
C ARG A 21 8.33 15.17 8.55
N ARG A 22 8.25 16.48 8.83
CA ARG A 22 7.63 17.03 10.05
C ARG A 22 6.12 17.27 9.87
N ILE A 23 5.66 17.53 8.65
CA ILE A 23 4.25 17.73 8.29
C ILE A 23 3.54 16.39 8.02
N HIS A 24 4.25 15.38 7.51
CA HIS A 24 3.76 14.01 7.47
C HIS A 24 3.87 13.39 8.86
N PRO A 25 2.76 13.00 9.49
CA PRO A 25 2.77 12.55 10.87
C PRO A 25 3.69 11.34 10.98
N LYS A 26 4.62 11.39 11.94
CA LYS A 26 5.59 10.35 12.33
C LYS A 26 4.95 9.03 12.82
N ASN A 27 3.75 8.69 12.36
CA ASN A 27 2.92 7.57 12.82
C ASN A 27 2.07 6.97 11.69
N ILE A 28 2.60 6.84 10.47
CA ILE A 28 1.89 6.15 9.36
C ILE A 28 1.86 4.63 9.60
N VAL A 29 2.95 4.06 10.15
CA VAL A 29 2.94 2.68 10.67
C VAL A 29 1.84 2.54 11.72
N GLN A 30 1.62 3.55 12.59
CA GLN A 30 0.51 3.57 13.56
C GLN A 30 -0.88 3.67 12.89
N ARG A 31 -1.02 4.47 11.82
CA ARG A 31 -2.29 4.62 11.08
C ARG A 31 -2.75 3.31 10.44
N TYR A 32 -1.82 2.50 9.93
CA TYR A 32 -2.16 1.21 9.35
C TYR A 32 -2.12 0.03 10.33
N SER A 33 -1.30 0.09 11.38
CA SER A 33 -1.27 -0.96 12.42
C SER A 33 -2.54 -1.02 13.25
N ASN A 34 -3.31 0.07 13.36
CA ASN A 34 -4.66 0.02 13.95
C ASN A 34 -5.69 -0.75 13.09
N THR A 35 -5.34 -1.09 11.83
CA THR A 35 -6.18 -1.90 10.92
C THR A 35 -5.63 -3.30 10.66
N ALA A 36 -4.35 -3.54 10.93
CA ALA A 36 -3.74 -4.86 10.82
C ALA A 36 -4.01 -5.64 12.11
N GLY A 37 -4.89 -6.64 12.02
CA GLY A 37 -5.15 -7.56 13.14
C GLY A 37 -3.85 -8.20 13.64
N SER A 38 -3.75 -8.36 14.96
CA SER A 38 -2.62 -8.97 15.66
C SER A 38 -2.23 -10.32 15.01
N ARG A 39 -0.97 -10.40 14.59
CA ARG A 39 -0.35 -11.57 13.96
C ARG A 39 -0.17 -12.72 14.94
N LYS A 40 -0.71 -13.89 14.59
CA LYS A 40 -0.15 -15.20 14.96
C LYS A 40 0.05 -15.96 13.66
N GLU A 41 1.22 -16.59 13.50
CA GLU A 41 1.37 -17.68 12.53
C GLU A 41 0.49 -18.81 13.06
N ASP A 42 -0.74 -18.88 12.58
CA ASP A 42 -1.62 -19.98 12.89
C ASP A 42 -1.14 -21.16 12.04
N ASP A 43 -0.47 -22.14 12.66
CA ASP A 43 -0.34 -23.48 12.08
C ASP A 43 -1.77 -23.99 11.84
N ILE A 44 -2.22 -23.91 10.59
CA ILE A 44 -3.58 -24.34 10.22
C ILE A 44 -3.58 -25.87 10.24
N ASP A 45 -4.11 -26.44 11.31
CA ASP A 45 -4.33 -27.88 11.41
C ASP A 45 -5.48 -28.31 10.48
N ILE A 46 -5.17 -29.14 9.48
CA ILE A 46 -6.12 -29.60 8.48
C ILE A 46 -6.55 -31.02 8.83
N ASN A 47 -7.73 -31.16 9.43
CA ASN A 47 -8.32 -32.45 9.76
C ASN A 47 -9.25 -32.94 8.64
N ARG A 48 -9.04 -34.19 8.19
CA ARG A 48 -9.80 -34.84 7.09
C ARG A 48 -10.51 -36.13 7.52
N GLU A 49 -10.57 -36.40 8.82
CA GLU A 49 -11.03 -37.68 9.38
C GLU A 49 -12.55 -37.86 9.26
N SER A 50 -13.31 -36.77 9.13
CA SER A 50 -14.76 -36.78 8.91
C SER A 50 -15.21 -35.70 7.91
N PRO A 51 -16.43 -35.84 7.34
CA PRO A 51 -17.05 -34.79 6.53
C PRO A 51 -17.17 -33.45 7.27
N GLU A 52 -17.52 -33.48 8.56
CA GLU A 52 -17.65 -32.28 9.40
C GLU A 52 -16.30 -31.58 9.59
N ASN A 53 -15.25 -32.34 9.90
CA ASN A 53 -13.88 -31.82 10.04
C ASN A 53 -13.36 -31.24 8.73
N SER A 54 -13.77 -31.81 7.60
CA SER A 54 -13.43 -31.29 6.27
C SER A 54 -14.09 -29.93 6.00
N VAL A 55 -15.36 -29.77 6.37
CA VAL A 55 -16.07 -28.48 6.26
C VAL A 55 -15.42 -27.42 7.15
N GLU A 56 -15.06 -27.78 8.39
CA GLU A 56 -14.36 -26.88 9.29
C GLU A 56 -13.00 -26.45 8.72
N SER A 57 -12.21 -27.39 8.23
CA SER A 57 -10.91 -27.12 7.59
C SER A 57 -11.05 -26.21 6.36
N ILE A 58 -12.08 -26.38 5.53
CA ILE A 58 -12.37 -25.50 4.39
C ILE A 58 -12.66 -24.07 4.85
N ASN A 59 -13.42 -23.91 5.94
CA ASN A 59 -13.72 -22.61 6.51
C ASN A 59 -12.47 -21.92 7.09
N LEU A 60 -11.58 -22.68 7.75
CA LEU A 60 -10.28 -22.19 8.23
C LEU A 60 -9.41 -21.70 7.06
N LEU A 61 -9.30 -22.51 5.99
CA LEU A 61 -8.56 -22.15 4.79
C LEU A 61 -9.12 -20.88 4.13
N SER A 62 -10.44 -20.74 4.07
CA SER A 62 -11.10 -19.57 3.49
C SER A 62 -10.79 -18.29 4.29
N LYS A 63 -10.80 -18.36 5.63
CA LYS A 63 -10.38 -17.24 6.49
C LYS A 63 -8.91 -16.88 6.28
N ALA A 64 -8.04 -17.88 6.18
CA ALA A 64 -6.61 -17.67 5.92
C ALA A 64 -6.35 -16.98 4.57
N ILE A 65 -7.08 -17.38 3.52
CA ILE A 65 -7.01 -16.74 2.19
C ILE A 65 -7.42 -15.28 2.28
N VAL A 66 -8.54 -14.97 2.95
CA VAL A 66 -9.01 -13.59 3.12
C VAL A 66 -8.00 -12.74 3.89
N ASN A 67 -7.42 -13.28 4.96
CA ASN A 67 -6.37 -12.58 5.72
C ASN A 67 -5.12 -12.34 4.86
N SER A 68 -4.68 -13.33 4.08
CA SER A 68 -3.57 -13.19 3.14
C SER A 68 -3.84 -12.11 2.10
N HIS A 69 -5.05 -12.06 1.53
CA HIS A 69 -5.43 -10.99 0.60
C HIS A 69 -5.33 -9.60 1.25
N ARG A 70 -5.84 -9.45 2.48
CA ARG A 70 -5.75 -8.18 3.23
C ARG A 70 -4.30 -7.77 3.48
N ASP A 71 -3.44 -8.71 3.85
CA ASP A 71 -2.01 -8.47 4.03
C ASP A 71 -1.35 -8.01 2.72
N ILE A 72 -1.66 -8.67 1.59
CA ILE A 72 -1.16 -8.27 0.28
C ILE A 72 -1.60 -6.85 -0.04
N LEU A 73 -2.88 -6.50 0.18
CA LEU A 73 -3.37 -5.13 -0.08
C LEU A 73 -2.65 -4.11 0.82
N TYR A 74 -2.48 -4.43 2.10
CA TYR A 74 -1.77 -3.58 3.05
C TYR A 74 -0.32 -3.32 2.58
N TYR A 75 0.44 -4.38 2.29
CA TYR A 75 1.82 -4.24 1.82
C TYR A 75 1.90 -3.55 0.47
N SER A 76 0.93 -3.74 -0.42
CA SER A 76 0.85 -3.02 -1.68
C SER A 76 0.70 -1.51 -1.48
N ALA A 77 -0.18 -1.10 -0.56
CA ALA A 77 -0.38 0.31 -0.23
C ALA A 77 0.88 0.92 0.40
N LEU A 78 1.58 0.16 1.25
CA LEU A 78 2.86 0.58 1.84
C LEU A 78 3.98 0.70 0.81
N GLN A 79 4.07 -0.23 -0.15
CA GLN A 79 5.02 -0.10 -1.26
C GLN A 79 4.70 1.14 -2.12
N GLY A 80 3.42 1.43 -2.36
CA GLY A 80 2.99 2.62 -3.07
C GLY A 80 3.40 3.92 -2.38
N ASP A 81 3.30 3.97 -1.05
CA ASP A 81 3.76 5.07 -0.19
C ASP A 81 5.26 5.32 -0.39
N LEU A 82 6.07 4.26 -0.18
CA LEU A 82 7.53 4.32 -0.35
C LEU A 82 7.95 4.72 -1.78
N LEU A 83 7.24 4.24 -2.79
CA LEU A 83 7.49 4.62 -4.19
C LEU A 83 7.12 6.06 -4.48
N SER A 84 6.06 6.59 -3.84
CA SER A 84 5.67 7.99 -3.94
C SER A 84 6.75 8.89 -3.34
N ASP A 85 7.23 8.55 -2.15
CA ASP A 85 8.35 9.25 -1.48
C ASP A 85 9.62 9.21 -2.32
N LEU A 86 9.98 8.03 -2.84
CA LEU A 86 11.15 7.87 -3.71
C LEU A 86 11.04 8.75 -4.96
N ARG A 87 9.85 8.85 -5.56
CA ARG A 87 9.61 9.70 -6.73
C ARG A 87 9.79 11.18 -6.40
N LEU A 88 9.42 11.62 -5.20
CA LEU A 88 9.57 13.01 -4.76
C LEU A 88 11.04 13.37 -4.52
N VAL A 89 11.84 12.48 -3.94
CA VAL A 89 13.23 12.79 -3.56
C VAL A 89 14.26 12.60 -4.69
N SER A 90 14.00 11.69 -5.64
CA SER A 90 15.02 11.29 -6.63
C SER A 90 15.01 12.09 -7.93
N MET A 91 14.12 13.07 -8.10
CA MET A 91 13.80 13.71 -9.39
C MET A 91 13.30 12.67 -10.44
N PRO A 92 12.63 13.09 -11.53
CA PRO A 92 12.04 12.14 -12.50
C PRO A 92 13.06 11.15 -13.09
N GLU A 93 14.27 11.61 -13.38
CA GLU A 93 15.35 10.82 -13.96
C GLU A 93 15.93 9.80 -12.97
N GLY A 94 16.15 10.19 -11.71
CA GLY A 94 16.65 9.28 -10.68
C GLY A 94 15.62 8.22 -10.32
N PHE A 95 14.33 8.58 -10.25
CA PHE A 95 13.25 7.62 -10.04
C PHE A 95 13.21 6.56 -11.16
N ARG A 96 13.33 6.98 -12.43
CA ARG A 96 13.42 6.05 -13.57
C ARG A 96 14.64 5.14 -13.49
N LEU A 97 15.77 5.64 -13.00
CA LEU A 97 16.99 4.85 -12.83
C LEU A 97 16.78 3.75 -11.78
N HIS A 98 16.23 4.10 -10.61
CA HIS A 98 15.91 3.14 -9.55
C HIS A 98 14.95 2.04 -10.03
N LEU A 99 13.89 2.41 -10.76
CA LEU A 99 12.94 1.45 -11.33
C LEU A 99 13.57 0.50 -12.35
N ARG A 100 14.64 0.91 -13.05
CA ARG A 100 15.27 0.08 -14.08
C ARG A 100 16.41 -0.79 -13.55
N LYS A 101 17.12 -0.34 -12.51
CA LYS A 101 18.39 -0.94 -12.10
C LYS A 101 18.42 -1.47 -10.66
N THR A 102 17.55 -0.99 -9.78
CA THR A 102 17.64 -1.27 -8.34
C THR A 102 16.46 -2.06 -7.84
N LEU A 103 15.26 -1.73 -8.30
CA LEU A 103 14.03 -2.36 -7.81
C LEU A 103 13.62 -3.53 -8.72
N ASP A 104 13.29 -4.66 -8.11
CA ASP A 104 12.70 -5.81 -8.80
C ASP A 104 11.19 -5.62 -8.97
N ILE A 105 10.82 -4.58 -9.74
CA ILE A 105 9.43 -4.25 -10.02
C ILE A 105 9.30 -3.63 -11.41
N SER A 106 8.24 -4.02 -12.14
CA SER A 106 7.94 -3.39 -13.42
C SER A 106 7.46 -1.94 -13.25
N SER A 107 7.78 -1.08 -14.22
CA SER A 107 7.32 0.32 -14.19
C SER A 107 5.79 0.45 -14.18
N SER A 108 5.06 -0.48 -14.80
CA SER A 108 3.58 -0.51 -14.76
C SER A 108 3.07 -0.88 -13.37
N HIS A 109 3.68 -1.86 -12.71
CA HIS A 109 3.31 -2.22 -11.35
C HIS A 109 3.63 -1.10 -10.35
N ALA A 110 4.78 -0.45 -10.47
CA ALA A 110 5.12 0.69 -9.63
C ALA A 110 4.11 1.84 -9.75
N LYS A 111 3.67 2.17 -10.98
CA LYS A 111 2.60 3.17 -11.21
C LYS A 111 1.29 2.75 -10.57
N PHE A 112 0.92 1.47 -10.67
CA PHE A 112 -0.26 0.94 -10.01
C PHE A 112 -0.17 1.09 -8.49
N LEU A 113 0.95 0.71 -7.87
CA LEU A 113 1.11 0.79 -6.41
C LEU A 113 0.98 2.22 -5.89
N ILE A 114 1.60 3.20 -6.56
CA ILE A 114 1.46 4.62 -6.22
C ILE A 114 -0.01 5.05 -6.30
N ALA A 115 -0.69 4.74 -7.41
CA ALA A 115 -2.10 5.11 -7.59
C ALA A 115 -3.03 4.39 -6.60
N PHE A 116 -2.71 3.14 -6.25
CA PHE A 116 -3.46 2.37 -5.26
C PHE A 116 -3.28 2.95 -3.85
N HIS A 117 -2.06 3.36 -3.48
CA HIS A 117 -1.79 4.08 -2.24
C HIS A 117 -2.61 5.38 -2.15
N GLU A 118 -2.59 6.22 -3.20
CA GLU A 118 -3.38 7.46 -3.25
C GLU A 118 -4.89 7.18 -3.05
N LEU A 119 -5.39 6.08 -3.63
CA LEU A 119 -6.77 5.66 -3.47
C LEU A 119 -7.07 5.21 -2.03
N VAL A 120 -6.21 4.39 -1.43
CA VAL A 120 -6.36 3.89 -0.05
C VAL A 120 -6.26 5.02 0.97
N MET A 121 -5.42 6.03 0.73
CA MET A 121 -5.34 7.22 1.58
C MET A 121 -6.67 7.99 1.61
N THR A 122 -7.39 7.99 0.49
CA THR A 122 -8.72 8.59 0.39
C THR A 122 -9.80 7.67 0.98
N TYR A 123 -9.71 6.36 0.72
CA TYR A 123 -10.70 5.35 1.10
C TYR A 123 -10.07 4.18 1.88
N PRO A 124 -9.71 4.37 3.17
CA PRO A 124 -8.91 3.38 3.91
C PRO A 124 -9.60 2.02 4.10
N ARG A 125 -10.93 1.98 4.02
CA ARG A 125 -11.72 0.75 4.14
C ARG A 125 -11.48 -0.24 2.99
N LEU A 126 -10.88 0.22 1.88
CA LEU A 126 -10.42 -0.66 0.80
C LEU A 126 -9.43 -1.73 1.29
N LEU A 127 -8.64 -1.46 2.33
CA LEU A 127 -7.73 -2.45 2.92
C LEU A 127 -8.45 -3.61 3.61
N LYS A 128 -9.74 -3.43 3.94
CA LYS A 128 -10.56 -4.47 4.58
C LYS A 128 -11.34 -5.31 3.59
N CYS A 129 -11.32 -4.95 2.30
CA CYS A 129 -12.06 -5.69 1.29
C CYS A 129 -11.46 -7.09 1.09
N GLU A 130 -12.29 -8.01 0.58
CA GLU A 130 -11.89 -9.40 0.31
C GLU A 130 -11.44 -9.60 -1.14
N LEU A 131 -11.36 -8.52 -1.91
CA LEU A 131 -10.96 -8.55 -3.30
C LEU A 131 -9.44 -8.72 -3.41
N PRO A 132 -8.94 -9.62 -4.28
CA PRO A 132 -7.52 -9.81 -4.46
C PRO A 132 -6.88 -8.60 -5.15
N GLN A 133 -5.61 -8.31 -4.86
CA GLN A 133 -4.85 -7.19 -5.45
C GLN A 133 -4.95 -7.13 -6.99
N ARG A 134 -4.94 -8.29 -7.67
CA ARG A 134 -5.08 -8.40 -9.14
C ARG A 134 -6.35 -7.74 -9.68
N PHE A 135 -7.42 -7.71 -8.87
CA PHE A 135 -8.67 -7.05 -9.22
C PHE A 135 -8.46 -5.53 -9.32
N PHE A 136 -7.77 -4.94 -8.35
CA PHE A 136 -7.44 -3.51 -8.33
C PHE A 136 -6.54 -3.12 -9.50
N THR A 137 -5.55 -3.94 -9.84
CA THR A 137 -4.63 -3.66 -10.95
C THR A 137 -5.36 -3.44 -12.27
N LYS A 138 -6.46 -4.17 -12.51
CA LYS A 138 -7.27 -4.05 -13.74
C LYS A 138 -8.39 -3.03 -13.62
N ASN A 139 -8.94 -2.81 -12.43
CA ASN A 139 -10.21 -2.11 -12.23
C ASN A 139 -10.11 -0.84 -11.38
N LEU A 140 -8.90 -0.30 -11.15
CA LEU A 140 -8.69 0.82 -10.22
C LEU A 140 -9.63 2.02 -10.47
N LYS A 141 -9.91 2.33 -11.75
CA LYS A 141 -10.84 3.41 -12.13
C LYS A 141 -12.28 3.13 -11.68
N ILE A 142 -12.75 1.90 -11.88
CA ILE A 142 -14.10 1.47 -11.50
C ILE A 142 -14.22 1.47 -9.97
N VAL A 143 -13.21 0.93 -9.27
CA VAL A 143 -13.15 0.94 -7.81
C VAL A 143 -13.24 2.38 -7.29
N LYS A 144 -12.46 3.30 -7.87
CA LYS A 144 -12.51 4.72 -7.50
C LYS A 144 -13.91 5.31 -7.68
N GLN A 145 -14.58 5.00 -8.79
CA GLN A 145 -15.94 5.46 -9.06
C GLN A 145 -16.94 4.93 -8.02
N VAL A 146 -16.87 3.64 -7.67
CA VAL A 146 -17.72 3.05 -6.62
C VAL A 146 -17.47 3.74 -5.28
N CYS A 147 -16.20 3.94 -4.91
CA CYS A 147 -15.85 4.62 -3.66
C CYS A 147 -16.34 6.08 -3.62
N GLN A 148 -16.37 6.76 -4.77
CA GLN A 148 -16.89 8.12 -4.88
C GLN A 148 -18.41 8.17 -4.73
N ASN A 149 -19.12 7.21 -5.34
CA ASN A 149 -20.58 7.13 -5.28
C ASN A 149 -21.08 6.76 -3.87
N GLU A 150 -20.30 5.98 -3.12
CA GLU A 150 -20.65 5.50 -1.78
C GLU A 150 -19.64 6.01 -0.73
N SER A 151 -19.25 7.29 -0.81
CA SER A 151 -18.15 7.85 -0.02
C SER A 151 -18.30 7.66 1.51
N ASN A 152 -19.52 7.72 2.02
CA ASN A 152 -19.87 7.44 3.42
C ASN A 152 -19.54 6.00 3.87
N VAL A 153 -19.56 5.04 2.94
CA VAL A 153 -19.22 3.64 3.22
C VAL A 153 -17.71 3.44 3.21
N TRP A 154 -16.97 4.17 2.38
CA TRP A 154 -15.56 3.89 2.08
C TRP A 154 -14.57 4.82 2.79
N CYS A 155 -15.01 5.98 3.27
CA CYS A 155 -14.21 6.91 4.07
C CYS A 155 -14.41 6.69 5.58
N ASN A 156 -13.35 6.92 6.37
CA ASN A 156 -13.42 6.88 7.84
C ASN A 156 -13.87 8.22 8.47
N LEU A 157 -13.96 9.29 7.68
CA LEU A 157 -14.13 10.68 8.16
C LEU A 157 -15.06 11.52 7.24
N CYS A 158 -15.91 10.89 6.42
CA CYS A 158 -16.93 11.61 5.66
C CYS A 158 -18.13 11.96 6.54
#